data_AF-M3ISD2-F1
#
_entry.id   AF-M3ISD2-F1
#
_cell.length_a   1.000
_cell.length_b   1.000
_cell.length_c   1.000
_cell.angle_alpha   90.00
_cell.angle_beta   90.00
_cell.angle_gamma   90.00
#
_symmetry.space_group_name_H-M   'P 1'
#
loop_
_entity.id
_entity.type
_entity.pdbx_description
1 polymer ?
#
loop_
_entity_poly.entity_id
_entity_poly.type
_entity_poly.pdbx_seq_one_letter_code
_entity_poly.pdbx_strand_id
1 'polypeptide(L)'
;MLTNVPSYANRPGFGSTLVMLPQYEWTSSDTITTRSGRLLHARSLINSPPGSIWLGLLRGRDADGSTWGHAVPILRTSQGIVVIPTNSPTMSLNTYIRSLAPTMDPNEVINRLENGSTLTELTTIQPVRIYDIPFSLTVSTRDCTGDGDGRRGSGRYPTSSLINQCSGGRCILQ
;
A
#
# COMPACT_ATOMS: atom_id res chain seq x y z
N MET A 1 17.17 1.26 10.24
CA MET A 1 16.52 -0.02 10.59
C MET A 1 15.03 0.13 10.31
N LEU A 2 14.42 -0.74 9.48
CA LEU A 2 12.99 -0.72 9.19
C LEU A 2 12.24 -1.24 10.42
N THR A 3 11.72 -0.36 11.26
CA THR A 3 11.21 -0.73 12.59
C THR A 3 9.79 -1.29 12.59
N ASN A 4 9.10 -1.43 11.45
CA ASN A 4 7.76 -2.03 11.39
C ASN A 4 7.56 -2.81 10.08
N VAL A 5 8.13 -4.02 10.00
CA VAL A 5 7.84 -4.94 8.88
C VAL A 5 6.46 -5.56 9.13
N PRO A 6 5.50 -5.47 8.21
CA PRO A 6 4.18 -6.07 8.37
C PRO A 6 4.25 -7.59 8.55
N SER A 7 3.21 -8.17 9.15
CA SER A 7 3.06 -9.63 9.27
C SER A 7 3.22 -10.34 7.92
N TYR A 8 3.62 -11.62 7.94
CA TYR A 8 3.89 -12.42 6.74
C TYR A 8 2.75 -12.39 5.70
N ALA A 9 1.49 -12.27 6.14
CA ALA A 9 0.32 -12.23 5.27
C ALA A 9 0.24 -10.97 4.38
N ASN A 10 0.85 -9.86 4.82
CA ASN A 10 0.78 -8.56 4.15
C ASN A 10 2.09 -8.15 3.44
N ARG A 11 3.14 -8.96 3.56
CA ARG A 11 4.44 -8.73 2.92
C ARG A 11 4.37 -8.49 1.41
N PRO A 12 3.54 -9.20 0.62
CA PRO A 12 3.45 -8.93 -0.81
C PRO A 12 2.90 -7.53 -1.12
N GLY A 13 1.82 -7.13 -0.42
CA GLY A 13 1.21 -5.80 -0.57
C GLY A 13 2.16 -4.68 -0.19
N PHE A 14 2.81 -4.79 0.97
CA PHE A 14 3.80 -3.80 1.41
C PHE A 14 5.09 -3.80 0.56
N GLY A 15 5.53 -4.97 0.08
CA GLY A 15 6.65 -5.06 -0.86
C GLY A 15 6.34 -4.32 -2.16
N SER A 16 5.11 -4.41 -2.66
CA SER A 16 4.69 -3.71 -3.88
C SER A 16 4.68 -2.19 -3.73
N THR A 17 4.29 -1.65 -2.55
CA THR A 17 4.34 -0.20 -2.30
C THR A 17 5.77 0.32 -2.30
N LEU A 18 6.73 -0.46 -1.78
CA LEU A 18 8.16 -0.13 -1.84
C LEU A 18 8.72 -0.15 -3.27
N VAL A 19 8.19 -0.96 -4.17
CA VAL A 19 8.61 -0.97 -5.58
C VAL A 19 7.99 0.20 -6.36
N MET A 20 6.71 0.50 -6.13
CA MET A 20 5.98 1.52 -6.90
C MET A 20 6.31 2.95 -6.45
N LEU A 21 6.51 3.16 -5.15
CA LEU A 21 6.76 4.46 -4.55
C LEU A 21 7.95 4.38 -3.57
N PRO A 22 9.15 4.02 -4.08
CA PRO A 22 10.33 3.73 -3.28
C PRO A 22 10.89 4.95 -2.54
N GLN A 23 10.49 6.15 -2.93
CA GLN A 23 10.89 7.40 -2.28
C GLN A 23 10.08 7.68 -1.02
N TYR A 24 9.00 6.95 -0.74
CA TYR A 24 8.18 7.14 0.46
C TYR A 24 8.50 6.08 1.52
N GLU A 25 8.58 6.52 2.76
CA GLU A 25 8.57 5.65 3.92
C GLU A 25 7.14 5.20 4.19
N TRP A 26 6.92 3.88 4.23
CA TRP A 26 5.63 3.27 4.44
C TRP A 26 5.55 2.62 5.81
N THR A 27 4.42 2.78 6.49
CA THR A 27 4.09 2.05 7.71
C THR A 27 2.83 1.24 7.53
N SER A 28 2.72 0.12 8.22
CA SER A 28 1.54 -0.74 8.23
C SER A 28 0.95 -0.79 9.62
N SER A 29 -0.38 -0.83 9.69
CA SER A 29 -1.07 -1.29 10.90
C SER A 29 -0.80 -2.78 11.14
N ASP A 30 -1.16 -3.26 12.33
CA ASP A 30 -1.38 -4.68 12.56
C ASP A 30 -2.52 -5.23 11.70
N THR A 31 -2.60 -6.56 11.59
CA THR A 31 -3.73 -7.25 10.96
C THR A 31 -4.90 -7.34 11.94
N ILE A 32 -6.00 -6.68 11.60
CA ILE A 32 -7.16 -6.54 12.47
C ILE A 32 -8.21 -7.59 12.09
N THR A 33 -8.37 -8.59 12.94
CA THR A 33 -9.27 -9.74 12.71
C THR A 33 -10.65 -9.58 13.34
N THR A 34 -10.80 -8.70 14.34
CA THR A 34 -12.06 -8.50 15.07
C THR A 34 -12.87 -7.33 14.54
N ARG A 35 -14.20 -7.43 14.58
CA ARG A 35 -15.12 -6.34 14.18
C ARG A 35 -14.91 -5.09 15.03
N SER A 36 -14.78 -5.26 16.34
CA SER A 36 -14.52 -4.14 17.27
C SER A 36 -13.18 -3.46 16.98
N GLY A 37 -12.13 -4.25 16.70
CA GLY A 37 -10.83 -3.71 16.27
C GLY A 37 -10.93 -2.91 14.97
N ARG A 38 -11.69 -3.41 13.98
CA ARG A 38 -11.89 -2.70 12.71
C ARG A 38 -12.63 -1.38 12.90
N LEU A 39 -13.65 -1.35 13.75
CA LEU A 39 -14.37 -0.10 14.08
C LEU A 39 -13.47 0.91 14.82
N LEU A 40 -12.63 0.44 15.75
CA LEU A 40 -11.63 1.30 16.41
C LEU A 40 -10.63 1.87 15.42
N HIS A 41 -10.17 1.05 14.47
CA HIS A 41 -9.28 1.50 13.40
C HIS A 41 -9.95 2.50 12.45
N ALA A 42 -11.20 2.27 12.06
CA ALA A 42 -11.96 3.25 11.28
C ALA A 42 -12.05 4.62 11.99
N ARG A 43 -12.23 4.63 13.32
CA ARG A 43 -12.18 5.87 14.11
C ARG A 43 -10.80 6.54 14.07
N SER A 44 -9.69 5.79 14.10
CA SER A 44 -8.36 6.38 13.99
C SER A 44 -8.11 6.98 12.59
N LEU A 45 -8.60 6.33 11.53
CA LEU A 45 -8.56 6.90 10.17
C LEU A 45 -9.34 8.22 10.11
N ILE A 46 -10.56 8.26 10.68
CA ILE A 46 -11.39 9.47 10.75
C ILE A 46 -10.70 10.60 11.52
N ASN A 47 -10.00 10.27 12.61
CA ASN A 47 -9.30 11.24 13.45
C ASN A 47 -7.92 11.65 12.90
N SER A 48 -7.48 11.07 11.79
CA SER A 48 -6.24 11.47 11.12
C SER A 48 -6.42 12.82 10.39
N PRO A 49 -5.33 13.55 10.12
CA PRO A 49 -5.39 14.80 9.37
C PRO A 49 -6.03 14.64 7.98
N PRO A 50 -6.80 15.65 7.51
CA PRO A 50 -7.18 15.74 6.10
C PRO A 50 -5.94 15.67 5.19
N GLY A 51 -6.04 14.90 4.10
CA GLY A 51 -4.93 14.61 3.18
C GLY A 51 -4.21 13.30 3.47
N SER A 52 -4.44 12.66 4.62
CA SER A 52 -3.92 11.32 4.88
C SER A 52 -4.51 10.28 3.92
N ILE A 53 -3.67 9.37 3.45
CA ILE A 53 -4.03 8.29 2.53
C ILE A 53 -3.55 6.93 3.05
N TRP A 54 -4.32 5.89 2.73
CA TRP A 54 -3.93 4.51 3.02
C TRP A 54 -4.26 3.61 1.84
N LEU A 55 -3.49 2.55 1.70
CA LEU A 55 -3.89 1.35 0.99
C LEU A 55 -4.49 0.38 2.02
N GLY A 56 -5.79 0.14 1.94
CA GLY A 56 -6.49 -0.88 2.72
C GLY A 56 -6.35 -2.24 2.06
N LEU A 57 -5.68 -3.17 2.73
CA LEU A 57 -5.61 -4.59 2.38
C LEU A 57 -6.72 -5.33 3.13
N LEU A 58 -7.54 -6.04 2.37
CA LEU A 58 -8.77 -6.66 2.83
C LEU A 58 -8.69 -8.17 2.59
N ARG A 59 -9.17 -8.95 3.56
CA ARG A 59 -9.64 -10.31 3.31
C ARG A 59 -11.04 -10.48 3.83
N GLY A 60 -11.85 -11.21 3.08
CA GLY A 60 -13.21 -11.49 3.47
C GLY A 60 -13.66 -12.90 3.13
N ARG A 61 -14.92 -13.13 3.46
CA ARG A 61 -15.64 -14.35 3.20
C ARG A 61 -17.02 -14.02 2.64
N ASP A 62 -17.37 -14.67 1.54
CA ASP A 62 -18.70 -14.55 0.93
C ASP A 62 -19.72 -15.44 1.65
N ALA A 63 -21.00 -15.25 1.34
CA ALA A 63 -22.10 -15.98 1.97
C ALA A 63 -22.01 -17.51 1.75
N ASP A 64 -21.38 -17.95 0.66
CA ASP A 64 -21.14 -19.35 0.33
C ASP A 64 -19.91 -19.95 1.06
N GLY A 65 -19.20 -19.13 1.84
CA GLY A 65 -18.02 -19.54 2.60
C GLY A 65 -16.69 -19.40 1.84
N SER A 66 -16.71 -19.04 0.57
CA SER A 66 -15.48 -18.78 -0.21
C SER A 66 -14.73 -17.56 0.36
N THR A 67 -13.40 -17.57 0.24
CA THR A 67 -12.55 -16.50 0.74
C THR A 67 -12.00 -15.65 -0.39
N TRP A 68 -11.81 -14.36 -0.13
CA TRP A 68 -11.26 -13.43 -1.09
C TRP A 68 -10.24 -12.48 -0.44
N GLY A 69 -9.42 -11.86 -1.28
CA GLY A 69 -8.51 -10.79 -0.91
C GLY A 69 -8.66 -9.61 -1.87
N HIS A 70 -8.57 -8.39 -1.36
CA HIS A 70 -8.71 -7.18 -2.18
C HIS A 70 -7.87 -6.02 -1.62
N ALA A 71 -7.68 -4.99 -2.44
CA ALA A 71 -6.99 -3.77 -2.02
C ALA A 71 -7.72 -2.52 -2.52
N VAL A 72 -7.93 -1.56 -1.62
CA VAL A 72 -8.65 -0.30 -1.91
C VAL A 72 -7.87 0.91 -1.39
N PRO A 73 -7.81 2.02 -2.14
CA PRO A 73 -7.37 3.29 -1.61
C PRO A 73 -8.38 3.86 -0.62
N ILE A 74 -7.88 4.47 0.45
CA ILE A 74 -8.65 5.18 1.46
C ILE A 74 -8.08 6.59 1.58
N LEU A 75 -8.94 7.60 1.50
CA LEU A 75 -8.57 9.01 1.60
C LEU A 75 -9.32 9.66 2.77
N ARG A 76 -8.58 10.36 3.63
CA ARG A 76 -9.16 11.29 4.60
C ARG A 76 -9.29 12.66 3.95
N THR A 77 -10.52 13.11 3.72
CA THR A 77 -10.84 14.47 3.28
C THR A 77 -11.07 15.38 4.49
N SER A 78 -11.50 16.63 4.32
CA SER A 78 -12.02 17.43 5.45
C SER A 78 -13.41 16.97 5.91
N GLN A 79 -14.21 16.40 5.00
CA GLN A 79 -15.61 16.02 5.23
C GLN A 79 -15.78 14.58 5.74
N GLY A 80 -14.76 13.73 5.62
CA GLY A 80 -14.78 12.35 6.10
C GLY A 80 -13.81 11.43 5.39
N ILE A 81 -14.00 10.13 5.61
CA ILE A 81 -13.30 9.06 4.91
C ILE A 81 -14.00 8.76 3.59
N VAL A 82 -13.19 8.62 2.54
CA VAL A 82 -13.59 8.10 1.24
C VAL A 82 -12.86 6.79 1.02
N VAL A 83 -13.61 5.70 0.86
CA VAL A 83 -13.10 4.42 0.37
C VAL A 83 -13.32 4.41 -1.14
N ILE A 84 -12.26 4.21 -1.92
CA ILE A 84 -12.32 4.24 -3.38
C ILE A 84 -12.44 2.80 -3.88
N PRO A 85 -13.59 2.40 -4.48
CA PRO A 85 -13.72 1.06 -5.02
C PRO A 85 -12.74 0.83 -6.17
N THR A 86 -12.12 -0.35 -6.20
CA THR A 86 -11.23 -0.79 -7.29
C THR A 86 -11.82 -2.04 -7.94
N ASN A 87 -11.45 -2.31 -9.19
CA ASN A 87 -11.90 -3.50 -9.95
C ASN A 87 -13.42 -3.75 -9.86
N SER A 88 -14.22 -2.70 -10.07
CA SER A 88 -15.70 -2.76 -10.00
C SER A 88 -16.33 -2.69 -11.41
N PRO A 89 -16.08 -3.69 -12.29
CA PRO A 89 -16.48 -3.61 -13.70
C PRO A 89 -17.99 -3.59 -13.94
N THR A 90 -18.77 -4.07 -12.97
CA THR A 90 -20.24 -4.11 -13.03
C THR A 90 -20.90 -2.85 -12.47
N MET A 91 -20.12 -1.91 -11.90
CA MET A 91 -20.63 -0.69 -11.30
C MET A 91 -20.78 0.42 -12.36
N SER A 92 -21.96 1.05 -12.41
CA SER A 92 -22.16 2.21 -13.28
C SER A 92 -21.34 3.42 -12.79
N LEU A 93 -20.96 4.33 -13.70
CA LEU A 93 -20.24 5.56 -13.34
C LEU A 93 -20.99 6.39 -12.28
N ASN A 94 -22.31 6.51 -12.40
CA ASN A 94 -23.12 7.26 -11.44
C ASN A 94 -23.11 6.61 -10.05
N THR A 95 -23.16 5.28 -9.99
CA THR A 95 -23.03 4.53 -8.72
C THR A 95 -21.63 4.71 -8.14
N TYR A 96 -20.60 4.65 -8.98
CA TYR A 96 -19.21 4.87 -8.58
C TYR A 96 -19.02 6.26 -7.96
N ILE A 97 -19.47 7.32 -8.62
CA ILE A 97 -19.38 8.69 -8.08
C ILE A 97 -20.09 8.81 -6.73
N ARG A 98 -21.28 8.22 -6.58
CA ARG A 98 -22.03 8.23 -5.30
C ARG A 98 -21.29 7.48 -4.20
N SER A 99 -20.61 6.38 -4.52
CA SER A 99 -19.82 5.59 -3.57
C SER A 99 -18.65 6.37 -2.96
N LEU A 100 -18.18 7.41 -3.66
CA LEU A 100 -17.08 8.27 -3.21
C LEU A 100 -17.51 9.37 -2.22
N ALA A 101 -18.79 9.44 -1.84
CA ALA A 101 -19.26 10.42 -0.87
C ALA A 101 -18.58 10.24 0.49
N PRO A 102 -17.93 11.25 1.09
CA PRO A 102 -17.22 11.08 2.35
C PRO A 102 -18.16 10.72 3.51
N THR A 103 -17.67 9.94 4.48
CA THR A 103 -18.41 9.58 5.70
C THR A 103 -17.59 9.78 6.96
N MET A 104 -18.26 10.19 8.04
CA MET A 104 -17.71 10.25 9.40
C MET A 104 -18.22 9.11 10.29
N ASP A 105 -19.08 8.24 9.79
CA ASP A 105 -19.57 7.08 10.53
C ASP A 105 -18.59 5.91 10.37
N PRO A 106 -17.95 5.44 11.46
CA PRO A 106 -17.05 4.28 11.42
C PRO A 106 -17.72 3.01 10.90
N ASN A 107 -19.02 2.82 11.15
CA ASN A 107 -19.72 1.63 10.64
C ASN A 107 -19.84 1.70 9.12
N GLU A 108 -20.21 2.85 8.59
CA GLU A 108 -20.27 3.06 7.14
C GLU A 108 -18.91 2.90 6.47
N VAL A 109 -17.81 3.33 7.11
CA VAL A 109 -16.45 3.04 6.62
C VAL A 109 -16.25 1.54 6.46
N ILE A 110 -16.59 0.73 7.48
CA ILE A 110 -16.41 -0.72 7.40
C ILE A 110 -17.38 -1.35 6.40
N ASN A 111 -18.64 -0.91 6.33
CA ASN A 111 -19.62 -1.42 5.36
C ASN A 111 -19.12 -1.26 3.92
N ARG A 112 -18.46 -0.13 3.61
CA ARG A 112 -17.85 0.11 2.30
C ARG A 112 -16.65 -0.77 2.00
N LEU A 113 -15.87 -1.14 3.03
CA LEU A 113 -14.78 -2.12 2.89
C LEU A 113 -15.30 -3.55 2.75
N GLU A 114 -16.46 -3.85 3.33
CA GLU A 114 -17.16 -5.14 3.23
C GLU A 114 -17.78 -5.36 1.85
N ASN A 115 -18.34 -4.31 1.24
CA ASN A 115 -18.95 -4.33 -0.09
C ASN A 115 -19.91 -5.52 -0.33
N GLY A 116 -20.72 -5.86 0.68
CA GLY A 116 -21.69 -6.96 0.64
C GLY A 116 -21.19 -8.31 1.14
N SER A 117 -19.90 -8.42 1.48
CA SER A 117 -19.28 -9.65 2.02
C SER A 117 -18.79 -9.43 3.45
N THR A 118 -18.49 -10.52 4.18
CA THR A 118 -17.98 -10.39 5.55
C THR A 118 -16.49 -10.11 5.53
N LEU A 119 -16.05 -8.96 6.04
CA LEU A 119 -14.63 -8.64 6.17
C LEU A 119 -14.05 -9.40 7.36
N THR A 120 -13.04 -10.24 7.12
CA THR A 120 -12.39 -11.05 8.15
C THR A 120 -11.09 -10.42 8.63
N GLU A 121 -10.35 -9.75 7.74
CA GLU A 121 -9.08 -9.12 8.06
C GLU A 121 -8.98 -7.73 7.39
N LEU A 122 -8.43 -6.77 8.13
CA LEU A 122 -8.08 -5.44 7.63
C LEU A 122 -6.65 -5.09 8.04
N THR A 123 -5.87 -4.60 7.08
CA THR A 123 -4.60 -3.93 7.33
C THR A 123 -4.55 -2.66 6.48
N THR A 124 -4.06 -1.56 7.04
CA THR A 124 -3.84 -0.32 6.27
C THR A 124 -2.37 -0.01 6.20
N ILE A 125 -1.90 0.33 4.99
CA ILE A 125 -0.53 0.76 4.72
C ILE A 125 -0.57 2.23 4.34
N GLN A 126 0.22 3.09 5.01
CA GLN A 126 0.25 4.53 4.76
C GLN A 126 1.66 5.01 4.43
N PRO A 127 1.80 6.00 3.52
CA PRO A 127 3.03 6.76 3.40
C PRO A 127 3.08 7.77 4.55
N VAL A 128 4.17 7.78 5.32
CA VAL A 128 4.33 8.67 6.48
C VAL A 128 5.26 9.85 6.21
N ARG A 129 6.23 9.66 5.31
CA ARG A 129 7.16 10.71 4.86
C ARG A 129 7.87 10.29 3.58
N ILE A 130 8.67 11.20 3.03
CA ILE A 130 9.63 10.90 1.96
C ILE A 130 10.93 10.46 2.64
N TYR A 131 11.59 9.44 2.11
CA TYR A 131 12.94 9.08 2.51
C TYR A 131 13.90 10.25 2.23
N ASP A 132 14.75 10.58 3.19
CA ASP A 132 15.80 11.58 2.97
C ASP A 132 16.78 11.16 1.86
N ILE A 133 16.91 9.84 1.63
CA ILE A 133 17.72 9.25 0.55
C ILE A 133 16.84 8.26 -0.23
N PRO A 134 16.30 8.65 -1.40
CA PRO A 134 15.50 7.75 -2.24
C PRO A 134 16.30 6.52 -2.67
N PHE A 135 15.65 5.34 -2.71
CA PHE A 135 16.26 4.09 -3.19
C PHE A 135 16.93 4.22 -4.56
N SER A 136 16.38 5.07 -5.45
CA SER A 136 16.96 5.37 -6.76
C SER A 136 18.34 6.04 -6.70
N LEU A 137 18.68 6.69 -5.57
CA LEU A 137 20.02 7.20 -5.29
C LEU A 137 20.89 6.15 -4.56
N THR A 138 20.27 5.10 -4.02
CA THR A 138 20.94 4.12 -3.15
C THR A 138 21.35 2.83 -3.87
N VAL A 139 20.75 2.55 -5.03
CA VAL A 139 20.97 1.31 -5.79
C VAL A 139 21.22 1.60 -7.27
N SER A 140 22.44 1.30 -7.72
CA SER A 140 22.81 1.20 -9.13
C SER A 140 23.08 -0.25 -9.51
N THR A 141 22.66 -0.67 -10.70
CA THR A 141 22.72 -2.07 -11.15
C THR A 141 23.78 -2.36 -12.21
N ARG A 142 24.57 -1.34 -12.65
CA ARG A 142 25.86 -1.41 -13.40
C ARG A 142 26.13 -0.06 -14.10
N ASP A 143 27.41 0.33 -14.18
CA ASP A 143 27.94 1.63 -14.64
C ASP A 143 27.25 2.82 -13.98
N CYS A 144 27.85 3.24 -12.86
CA CYS A 144 27.22 3.92 -11.74
C CYS A 144 26.70 5.36 -11.98
N THR A 145 26.53 5.75 -13.25
CA THR A 145 25.85 6.96 -13.71
C THR A 145 24.63 6.68 -14.60
N GLY A 146 24.42 5.43 -15.05
CA GLY A 146 23.38 5.09 -16.04
C GLY A 146 23.76 5.42 -17.49
N ASP A 147 24.99 5.86 -17.73
CA ASP A 147 25.53 6.20 -19.05
C ASP A 147 26.57 5.17 -19.50
N GLY A 148 26.41 4.63 -20.72
CA GLY A 148 27.34 3.65 -21.32
C GLY A 148 26.65 2.59 -22.18
N ASP A 149 27.43 1.74 -22.86
CA ASP A 149 26.91 0.61 -23.64
C ASP A 149 26.24 -0.43 -22.73
N GLY A 150 24.99 -0.81 -23.02
CA GLY A 150 24.22 -1.77 -22.19
C GLY A 150 23.20 -1.15 -21.22
N ARG A 151 22.71 0.06 -21.49
CA ARG A 151 21.71 0.83 -20.70
C ARG A 151 20.42 0.09 -20.27
N ARG A 152 20.12 -1.08 -20.85
CA ARG A 152 18.95 -1.90 -20.47
C ARG A 152 19.30 -3.00 -19.46
N GLY A 153 20.48 -2.93 -18.85
CA GLY A 153 20.99 -3.93 -17.93
C GLY A 153 21.54 -5.16 -18.66
N SER A 154 22.14 -6.07 -17.90
CA SER A 154 22.76 -7.28 -18.46
C SER A 154 21.76 -8.35 -18.94
N GLY A 155 20.46 -8.10 -18.83
CA GLY A 155 19.40 -9.10 -19.04
C GLY A 155 19.39 -10.24 -18.02
N ARG A 156 20.31 -10.24 -17.04
CA ARG A 156 20.41 -11.25 -16.00
C ARG A 156 19.50 -10.92 -14.82
N TYR A 157 19.03 -11.96 -14.14
CA TYR A 157 18.29 -11.80 -12.90
C TYR A 157 19.16 -11.06 -11.86
N PRO A 158 18.67 -9.97 -11.27
CA PRO A 158 19.42 -9.25 -10.25
C PRO A 158 19.58 -10.15 -9.01
N THR A 159 20.82 -10.37 -8.59
CA THR A 159 21.17 -11.02 -7.32
C THR A 159 21.71 -9.97 -6.35
N SER A 160 21.63 -10.20 -5.05
CA SER A 160 22.15 -9.25 -4.04
C SER A 160 23.63 -8.91 -4.25
N SER A 161 24.39 -9.82 -4.84
CA SER A 161 25.79 -9.64 -5.24
C SER A 161 26.03 -8.67 -6.40
N LEU A 162 24.97 -8.27 -7.13
CA LEU A 162 25.02 -7.35 -8.27
C LEU A 162 24.56 -5.92 -7.93
N ILE A 163 24.07 -5.69 -6.70
CA ILE A 163 23.69 -4.36 -6.22
C ILE A 163 24.95 -3.53 -5.98
N ASN A 164 25.00 -2.31 -6.55
CA ASN A 164 26.12 -1.36 -6.44
C ASN A 164 27.47 -1.94 -6.87
N GLN A 165 27.46 -2.92 -7.78
CA GLN A 165 28.65 -3.49 -8.41
C GLN A 165 28.86 -2.87 -9.79
N CYS A 166 29.97 -2.15 -9.92
CA CYS A 166 30.42 -1.51 -11.14
C CYS A 166 31.71 -2.18 -11.65
N SER A 167 32.08 -1.94 -12.91
CA SER A 167 33.27 -2.53 -13.54
C SER A 167 34.57 -2.24 -12.75
N GLY A 168 34.62 -1.11 -12.05
CA GLY A 168 35.71 -0.71 -11.15
C GLY A 168 35.56 -1.15 -9.68
N GLY A 169 34.58 -1.98 -9.32
CA GLY A 169 34.34 -2.44 -7.94
C GLY A 169 33.01 -1.96 -7.34
N ARG A 170 32.88 -2.01 -6.01
CA ARG A 170 31.67 -1.54 -5.32
C ARG A 170 31.63 -0.03 -5.29
N CYS A 171 30.52 0.55 -5.71
CA CYS A 171 30.31 1.98 -5.56
C CYS A 171 29.76 2.31 -4.18
N ILE A 172 30.43 3.24 -3.52
CA ILE A 172 30.05 3.77 -2.22
C ILE A 172 29.07 4.92 -2.48
N LEU A 173 27.99 4.96 -1.72
CA LEU A 173 27.06 6.08 -1.69
C LEU A 173 27.82 7.31 -1.20
N GLN A 174 27.87 8.37 -2.02
CA GLN A 174 28.34 9.69 -1.59
C GLN A 174 27.17 10.52 -1.09
#